data_AF-A0A2V1JPC2-F1
#
_entry.id   AF-A0A2V1JPC2-F1
#
_cell.length_a   1.000
_cell.length_b   1.000
_cell.length_c   1.000
_cell.angle_alpha   90.00
_cell.angle_beta   90.00
_cell.angle_gamma   90.00
#
_symmetry.space_group_name_H-M   'P 1'
#
loop_
_entity.id
_entity.type
_entity.pdbx_description
1 polymer ?
#
loop_
_entity_poly.entity_id
_entity_poly.type
_entity_poly.pdbx_seq_one_letter_code
_entity_poly.pdbx_strand_id
1 'polypeptide(L)'
;MKNGLENYFVIKDNKKMRFGYTTGSSAAAAAKAAAEMLFSGKDVPVVELLTPKGIMLYLEVLDAKGGQRTCSCAIQKDGGDDPDVTSGLRIYAKVTLCERQEAEAICQKFQQSEKSDLKAAASVGITAGEGVGIVTLPGLEQSIGAPAINRVPREMITKEVQAVCEKYHYTEGVEVCISVPNGAVVAEKTFNPRLGIKGGISILGTSGIVEPMSEQALISSIQVEMKQKSAGDRKYLLIAPGNYGLQYLSGNFTFEAEEAVKCSNYVGQTIDFAVNMGLKGVLFVAHIGKFIKVAGGIMNTHSREADARMEIMAACALRAGADADTANRILVAVTTDEGLSILKETPYWAQTMQIITEKVEYYLNHRAQGRLEIGAVLYSNAHGELGRTSLVEQLLEQLQEQKSKEE
;
A
#
# COMPACT_ATOMS: atom_id res chain seq x y z
N MET A 1 -25.10 -10.43 15.11
CA MET A 1 -25.59 -11.09 13.88
C MET A 1 -24.45 -11.90 13.28
N LYS A 2 -24.71 -13.02 12.61
CA LYS A 2 -23.69 -13.71 11.82
C LYS A 2 -23.51 -12.96 10.49
N ASN A 3 -22.28 -12.61 10.13
CA ASN A 3 -21.96 -11.84 8.94
C ASN A 3 -21.32 -12.68 7.82
N GLY A 4 -21.17 -13.99 8.02
CA GLY A 4 -20.58 -14.93 7.04
C GLY A 4 -19.08 -15.15 7.21
N LEU A 5 -18.43 -14.46 8.17
CA LEU A 5 -16.99 -14.57 8.43
C LEU A 5 -16.64 -15.44 9.64
N GLU A 6 -17.60 -16.13 10.26
CA GLU A 6 -17.40 -16.82 11.56
C GLU A 6 -16.29 -17.89 11.51
N ASN A 7 -16.10 -18.50 10.35
CA ASN A 7 -15.12 -19.56 10.13
C ASN A 7 -13.85 -19.09 9.42
N TYR A 8 -13.73 -17.79 9.14
CA TYR A 8 -12.58 -17.21 8.44
C TYR A 8 -11.64 -16.55 9.44
N PHE A 9 -10.48 -17.17 9.62
CA PHE A 9 -9.43 -16.69 10.51
C PHE A 9 -8.06 -17.09 9.99
N VAL A 10 -7.04 -16.36 10.43
CA VAL A 10 -5.64 -16.75 10.30
C VAL A 10 -5.05 -16.91 11.69
N ILE A 11 -4.05 -17.77 11.84
CA ILE A 11 -3.26 -17.84 13.07
C ILE A 11 -2.00 -17.02 12.83
N LYS A 12 -1.85 -15.92 13.56
CA LYS A 12 -0.65 -15.10 13.53
C LYS A 12 -0.12 -14.90 14.93
N ASP A 13 1.17 -15.12 15.12
CA ASP A 13 1.83 -15.03 16.43
C ASP A 13 1.13 -15.85 17.51
N ASN A 14 0.70 -17.07 17.14
CA ASN A 14 -0.08 -17.99 17.97
C ASN A 14 -1.43 -17.45 18.44
N LYS A 15 -1.97 -16.42 17.79
CA LYS A 15 -3.30 -15.87 18.04
C LYS A 15 -4.20 -16.09 16.83
N LYS A 16 -5.43 -16.54 17.10
CA LYS A 16 -6.49 -16.61 16.11
C LYS A 16 -7.00 -15.20 15.82
N MET A 17 -6.82 -14.72 14.60
CA MET A 17 -7.23 -13.38 14.16
C MET A 17 -8.37 -13.49 13.13
N ARG A 18 -9.45 -12.77 13.38
CA ARG A 18 -10.68 -12.77 12.59
C ARG A 18 -10.57 -11.88 11.35
N PHE A 19 -11.19 -12.33 10.27
CA PHE A 19 -11.29 -11.56 9.03
C PHE A 19 -12.34 -10.45 9.16
N GLY A 20 -12.16 -9.39 8.36
CA GLY A 20 -13.11 -8.31 8.19
C GLY A 20 -13.57 -8.17 6.75
N TYR A 21 -14.24 -7.07 6.45
CA TYR A 21 -14.64 -6.68 5.10
C TYR A 21 -14.23 -5.26 4.77
N THR A 22 -14.00 -5.03 3.49
CA THR A 22 -13.34 -3.81 2.99
C THR A 22 -14.30 -2.61 2.95
N THR A 23 -13.75 -1.39 2.80
CA THR A 23 -14.56 -0.20 2.54
C THR A 23 -15.38 -0.37 1.24
N GLY A 24 -14.83 -1.04 0.22
CA GLY A 24 -15.55 -1.38 -1.00
C GLY A 24 -16.76 -2.28 -0.79
N SER A 25 -16.63 -3.34 0.02
CA SER A 25 -17.76 -4.21 0.36
C SER A 25 -18.85 -3.46 1.12
N SER A 26 -18.48 -2.66 2.11
CA SER A 26 -19.44 -1.82 2.84
C SER A 26 -20.17 -0.83 1.92
N ALA A 27 -19.46 -0.19 0.99
CA ALA A 27 -20.05 0.73 0.01
C ALA A 27 -21.03 0.03 -0.95
N ALA A 28 -20.65 -1.13 -1.49
CA ALA A 28 -21.49 -1.92 -2.39
C ALA A 28 -22.76 -2.42 -1.68
N ALA A 29 -22.63 -2.92 -0.44
CA ALA A 29 -23.76 -3.34 0.37
C ALA A 29 -24.70 -2.18 0.74
N ALA A 30 -24.14 -1.01 1.12
CA ALA A 30 -24.94 0.18 1.37
C ALA A 30 -25.72 0.62 0.12
N ALA A 31 -25.08 0.59 -1.06
CA ALA A 31 -25.70 0.97 -2.32
C ALA A 31 -26.81 -0.01 -2.72
N LYS A 32 -26.57 -1.31 -2.55
CA LYS A 32 -27.57 -2.36 -2.76
C LYS A 32 -28.78 -2.18 -1.86
N ALA A 33 -28.55 -1.97 -0.55
CA ALA A 33 -29.62 -1.77 0.42
C ALA A 33 -30.45 -0.52 0.07
N ALA A 34 -29.80 0.61 -0.25
CA ALA A 34 -30.48 1.83 -0.63
C ALA A 34 -31.28 1.68 -1.93
N ALA A 35 -30.75 0.99 -2.94
CA ALA A 35 -31.48 0.69 -4.17
C ALA A 35 -32.69 -0.21 -3.90
N GLU A 36 -32.50 -1.29 -3.12
CA GLU A 36 -33.56 -2.24 -2.79
C GLU A 36 -34.69 -1.56 -2.00
N MET A 37 -34.35 -0.71 -1.02
CA MET A 37 -35.32 0.10 -0.28
C MET A 37 -36.05 1.10 -1.18
N LEU A 38 -35.33 1.75 -2.10
CA LEU A 38 -35.91 2.74 -3.03
C LEU A 38 -36.98 2.12 -3.93
N PHE A 39 -36.72 0.94 -4.50
CA PHE A 39 -37.67 0.29 -5.41
C PHE A 39 -38.74 -0.55 -4.71
N SER A 40 -38.41 -1.18 -3.59
CA SER A 40 -39.38 -2.00 -2.84
C SER A 40 -40.33 -1.17 -1.96
N GLY A 41 -39.90 0.03 -1.55
CA GLY A 41 -40.58 0.84 -0.54
C GLY A 41 -40.60 0.20 0.86
N LYS A 42 -39.81 -0.85 1.08
CA LYS A 42 -39.75 -1.60 2.34
C LYS A 42 -38.38 -1.45 2.99
N ASP A 43 -38.35 -1.53 4.31
CA ASP A 43 -37.09 -1.57 5.05
C ASP A 43 -36.32 -2.86 4.77
N VAL A 44 -35.01 -2.71 4.53
CA VAL A 44 -34.08 -3.81 4.31
C VAL A 44 -33.13 -3.83 5.52
N PRO A 45 -33.37 -4.67 6.54
CA PRO A 45 -32.55 -4.66 7.76
C PRO A 45 -31.18 -5.32 7.55
N VAL A 46 -31.07 -6.23 6.59
CA VAL A 46 -29.85 -6.98 6.27
C VAL A 46 -29.73 -7.12 4.77
N VAL A 47 -28.51 -6.97 4.25
CA VAL A 47 -28.20 -7.15 2.84
C VAL A 47 -27.15 -8.24 2.66
N GLU A 48 -27.37 -9.08 1.65
CA GLU A 48 -26.42 -10.10 1.22
C GLU A 48 -25.49 -9.55 0.15
N LEU A 49 -24.19 -9.82 0.26
CA LEU A 49 -23.18 -9.38 -0.71
C LEU A 49 -22.17 -10.50 -0.99
N LEU A 50 -22.11 -10.96 -2.23
CA LEU A 50 -21.07 -11.89 -2.68
C LEU A 50 -19.81 -11.11 -3.02
N THR A 51 -18.75 -11.32 -2.23
CA THR A 51 -17.46 -10.66 -2.45
C THR A 51 -16.70 -11.26 -3.64
N PRO A 52 -15.73 -10.52 -4.23
CA PRO A 52 -14.82 -11.08 -5.24
C PRO A 52 -14.05 -12.33 -4.77
N LYS A 53 -13.80 -12.49 -3.46
CA LYS A 53 -13.21 -13.71 -2.87
C LYS A 53 -14.17 -14.92 -2.86
N GLY A 54 -15.40 -14.77 -3.33
CA GLY A 54 -16.43 -15.81 -3.33
C GLY A 54 -17.10 -16.03 -1.96
N ILE A 55 -16.88 -15.12 -1.01
CA ILE A 55 -17.45 -15.21 0.35
C ILE A 55 -18.73 -14.38 0.39
N MET A 56 -19.82 -14.99 0.86
CA MET A 56 -21.10 -14.31 1.08
C MET A 56 -21.09 -13.58 2.42
N LEU A 57 -21.34 -12.28 2.39
CA LEU A 57 -21.49 -11.44 3.57
C LEU A 57 -22.97 -11.17 3.86
N TYR A 58 -23.33 -11.11 5.14
CA TYR A 58 -24.65 -10.69 5.63
C TYR A 58 -24.46 -9.44 6.48
N LEU A 59 -24.80 -8.28 5.94
CA LEU A 59 -24.43 -6.99 6.53
C LEU A 59 -25.67 -6.25 7.04
N GLU A 60 -25.63 -5.83 8.30
CA GLU A 60 -26.68 -5.03 8.92
C GLU A 60 -26.75 -3.65 8.29
N VAL A 61 -27.95 -3.25 7.89
CA VAL A 61 -28.23 -1.95 7.30
C VAL A 61 -28.54 -0.95 8.41
N LEU A 62 -27.79 0.14 8.41
CA LEU A 62 -27.88 1.22 9.40
C LEU A 62 -28.37 2.52 8.77
N ASP A 63 -28.90 3.40 9.60
CA ASP A 63 -29.28 4.78 9.25
C ASP A 63 -30.10 4.92 7.95
N ALA A 64 -30.97 3.94 7.70
CA ALA A 64 -31.81 3.90 6.51
C ALA A 64 -32.76 5.10 6.45
N LYS A 65 -32.76 5.80 5.32
CA LYS A 65 -33.62 6.95 5.03
C LYS A 65 -34.26 6.78 3.67
N GLY A 66 -35.55 6.46 3.65
CA GLY A 66 -36.35 6.31 2.43
C GLY A 66 -36.81 7.64 1.83
N GLY A 67 -37.25 7.59 0.58
CA GLY A 67 -37.82 8.71 -0.18
C GLY A 67 -38.33 8.24 -1.54
N GLN A 68 -39.15 9.06 -2.22
CA GLN A 68 -39.79 8.68 -3.49
C GLN A 68 -38.81 8.54 -4.67
N ARG A 69 -37.72 9.31 -4.65
CA ARG A 69 -36.70 9.32 -5.73
C ARG A 69 -35.28 9.13 -5.23
N THR A 70 -35.10 9.04 -3.92
CA THR A 70 -33.80 8.87 -3.29
C THR A 70 -33.93 8.06 -2.03
N CYS A 71 -32.94 7.21 -1.78
CA CYS A 71 -32.81 6.47 -0.54
C CYS A 71 -31.34 6.45 -0.12
N SER A 72 -31.09 6.43 1.19
CA SER A 72 -29.74 6.35 1.74
C SER A 72 -29.68 5.27 2.80
N CYS A 73 -28.61 4.48 2.78
CA CYS A 73 -28.31 3.47 3.78
C CYS A 73 -26.84 3.54 4.17
N ALA A 74 -26.50 2.99 5.33
CA ALA A 74 -25.13 2.85 5.78
C ALA A 74 -24.80 1.41 6.16
N ILE A 75 -23.53 1.05 6.00
CA ILE A 75 -22.95 -0.17 6.54
C ILE A 75 -21.78 0.23 7.43
N GLN A 76 -21.75 -0.28 8.67
CA GLN A 76 -20.57 -0.12 9.52
C GLN A 76 -19.49 -1.10 9.06
N LYS A 77 -18.33 -0.56 8.70
CA LYS A 77 -17.16 -1.37 8.33
C LYS A 77 -16.62 -2.10 9.54
N ASP A 78 -16.34 -3.38 9.38
CA ASP A 78 -15.64 -4.20 10.36
C ASP A 78 -14.33 -4.71 9.75
N GLY A 79 -13.20 -4.21 10.27
CA GLY A 79 -11.86 -4.60 9.84
C GLY A 79 -11.38 -5.97 10.34
N GLY A 80 -12.19 -6.68 11.13
CA GLY A 80 -11.70 -7.88 11.81
C GLY A 80 -10.72 -7.51 12.93
N ASP A 81 -9.68 -8.32 13.09
CA ASP A 81 -8.58 -8.04 14.02
C ASP A 81 -7.40 -7.31 13.35
N ASP A 82 -7.58 -6.81 12.11
CA ASP A 82 -6.59 -5.98 11.45
C ASP A 82 -6.51 -4.61 12.16
N PRO A 83 -5.31 -4.03 12.38
CA PRO A 83 -5.15 -2.68 12.91
C PRO A 83 -5.50 -1.62 11.84
N ASP A 84 -6.73 -1.68 11.33
CA ASP A 84 -7.28 -0.85 10.28
C ASP A 84 -8.01 0.36 10.88
N VAL A 85 -7.45 1.55 10.69
CA VAL A 85 -8.00 2.82 11.20
C VAL A 85 -9.37 3.17 10.63
N THR A 86 -9.80 2.52 9.54
CA THR A 86 -11.13 2.69 8.94
C THR A 86 -12.18 1.73 9.52
N SER A 87 -11.78 0.79 10.39
CA SER A 87 -12.71 -0.07 11.10
C SER A 87 -13.64 0.75 12.00
N GLY A 88 -14.92 0.38 12.05
CA GLY A 88 -15.97 1.10 12.78
C GLY A 88 -16.57 2.30 12.05
N LEU A 89 -15.98 2.76 10.93
CA LEU A 89 -16.59 3.82 10.12
C LEU A 89 -17.88 3.35 9.47
N ARG A 90 -18.88 4.25 9.44
CA ARG A 90 -20.11 4.04 8.67
C ARG A 90 -19.90 4.56 7.25
N ILE A 91 -20.11 3.68 6.29
CA ILE A 91 -20.03 4.00 4.86
C ILE A 91 -21.45 4.10 4.34
N TYR A 92 -21.82 5.27 3.87
CA TYR A 92 -23.13 5.59 3.35
C TYR A 92 -23.13 5.48 1.84
N ALA A 93 -24.25 5.03 1.30
CA ALA A 93 -24.57 5.17 -0.10
C ALA A 93 -25.93 5.84 -0.21
N LYS A 94 -26.00 6.95 -0.94
CA LYS A 94 -27.24 7.60 -1.34
C LYS A 94 -27.49 7.29 -2.81
N VAL A 95 -28.61 6.61 -3.06
CA VAL A 95 -29.09 6.23 -4.39
C VAL A 95 -30.15 7.24 -4.81
N THR A 96 -30.05 7.79 -6.02
CA THR A 96 -30.99 8.77 -6.57
C THR A 96 -31.37 8.40 -8.00
N LEU A 97 -32.66 8.39 -8.32
CA LEU A 97 -33.15 8.17 -9.68
C LEU A 97 -32.86 9.40 -10.54
N CYS A 98 -32.17 9.20 -11.65
CA CYS A 98 -31.77 10.24 -12.60
C CYS A 98 -32.07 9.83 -14.05
N GLU A 99 -31.84 10.72 -15.00
CA GLU A 99 -31.94 10.33 -16.40
C GLU A 99 -30.76 9.45 -16.79
N ARG A 100 -30.98 8.52 -17.72
CA ARG A 100 -29.93 7.60 -18.18
C ARG A 100 -28.65 8.31 -18.64
N GLN A 101 -28.80 9.41 -19.37
CA GLN A 101 -27.67 10.20 -19.89
C GLN A 101 -26.86 10.86 -18.77
N GLU A 102 -27.50 11.26 -17.67
CA GLU A 102 -26.83 11.85 -16.51
C GLU A 102 -25.93 10.82 -15.82
N ALA A 103 -26.46 9.61 -15.59
CA ALA A 103 -25.66 8.51 -15.03
C ALA A 103 -24.48 8.13 -15.95
N GLU A 104 -24.72 8.04 -17.26
CA GLU A 104 -23.68 7.73 -18.25
C GLU A 104 -22.59 8.82 -18.30
N ALA A 105 -22.96 10.10 -18.18
CA ALA A 105 -22.00 11.19 -18.10
C ALA A 105 -21.11 11.10 -16.85
N ILE A 106 -21.67 10.70 -15.70
CA ILE A 106 -20.89 10.45 -14.46
C ILE A 106 -19.92 9.29 -14.66
N CYS A 107 -20.37 8.17 -15.24
CA CYS A 107 -19.50 7.03 -15.55
C CYS A 107 -18.33 7.46 -16.44
N GLN A 108 -18.61 8.11 -17.57
CA GLN A 108 -17.58 8.54 -18.53
C GLN A 108 -16.58 9.52 -17.91
N LYS A 109 -17.02 10.37 -16.98
CA LYS A 109 -16.15 11.32 -16.29
C LYS A 109 -15.12 10.63 -15.39
N PHE A 110 -15.45 9.47 -14.80
CA PHE A 110 -14.66 8.87 -13.73
C PHE A 110 -14.26 7.40 -13.94
N GLN A 111 -14.62 6.77 -15.07
CA GLN A 111 -14.21 5.42 -15.46
C GLN A 111 -13.60 5.43 -16.87
N GLN A 112 -12.38 4.92 -16.99
CA GLN A 112 -11.74 4.59 -18.28
C GLN A 112 -12.18 3.21 -18.79
N SER A 113 -13.43 2.79 -18.60
CA SER A 113 -13.91 1.53 -19.16
C SER A 113 -14.41 1.75 -20.59
N GLU A 114 -13.97 0.88 -21.51
CA GLU A 114 -14.56 0.75 -22.83
C GLU A 114 -16.08 0.61 -22.72
N LYS A 115 -16.80 1.22 -23.67
CA LYS A 115 -18.27 1.18 -23.80
C LYS A 115 -18.78 -0.23 -23.50
N SER A 116 -19.29 -0.48 -22.31
CA SER A 116 -20.04 -1.70 -22.05
C SER A 116 -21.31 -1.64 -22.88
N ASP A 117 -21.71 -2.78 -23.45
CA ASP A 117 -22.95 -2.99 -24.18
C ASP A 117 -24.16 -2.84 -23.23
N LEU A 118 -24.40 -1.60 -22.77
CA LEU A 118 -25.32 -1.24 -21.69
C LEU A 118 -26.79 -1.21 -22.13
N LYS A 119 -27.14 -1.53 -23.38
CA LYS A 119 -28.47 -1.19 -23.94
C LYS A 119 -29.66 -1.79 -23.19
N ALA A 120 -29.49 -2.80 -22.32
CA ALA A 120 -30.57 -3.40 -21.53
C ALA A 120 -30.55 -3.07 -20.03
N ALA A 121 -29.40 -2.75 -19.43
CA ALA A 121 -29.27 -2.51 -17.99
C ALA A 121 -29.40 -1.01 -17.65
N ALA A 122 -29.80 -0.70 -16.42
CA ALA A 122 -29.77 0.65 -15.87
C ALA A 122 -28.33 1.21 -15.85
N SER A 123 -28.20 2.51 -16.13
CA SER A 123 -26.90 3.19 -16.09
C SER A 123 -26.60 3.65 -14.66
N VAL A 124 -25.40 3.35 -14.13
CA VAL A 124 -25.05 3.61 -12.72
C VAL A 124 -23.87 4.56 -12.60
N GLY A 125 -24.14 5.84 -12.31
CA GLY A 125 -23.13 6.85 -12.04
C GLY A 125 -22.66 6.82 -10.59
N ILE A 126 -21.35 6.76 -10.34
CA ILE A 126 -20.79 6.71 -8.98
C ILE A 126 -20.04 8.01 -8.66
N THR A 127 -20.51 8.73 -7.66
CA THR A 127 -19.95 10.00 -7.15
C THR A 127 -19.43 9.86 -5.72
N ALA A 128 -18.64 10.86 -5.28
CA ALA A 128 -18.20 10.99 -3.89
C ALA A 128 -18.94 12.12 -3.19
N GLY A 129 -19.35 11.86 -1.95
CA GLY A 129 -19.79 12.85 -0.98
C GLY A 129 -18.73 13.08 0.09
N GLU A 130 -19.17 13.60 1.24
CA GLU A 130 -18.29 13.91 2.37
C GLU A 130 -17.41 12.73 2.78
N GLY A 131 -16.13 13.01 3.03
CA GLY A 131 -15.17 12.05 3.62
C GLY A 131 -14.70 10.92 2.70
N VAL A 132 -15.10 10.93 1.43
CA VAL A 132 -14.42 10.17 0.37
C VAL A 132 -13.38 11.07 -0.29
N GLY A 133 -12.15 10.59 -0.38
CA GLY A 133 -11.03 11.37 -0.89
C GLY A 133 -11.13 11.66 -2.39
N ILE A 134 -10.50 12.73 -2.84
CA ILE A 134 -10.30 13.07 -4.26
C ILE A 134 -8.83 12.90 -4.59
N VAL A 135 -8.54 12.25 -5.73
CA VAL A 135 -7.18 12.06 -6.22
C VAL A 135 -6.63 13.39 -6.74
N THR A 136 -5.47 13.80 -6.25
CA THR A 136 -4.78 15.05 -6.63
C THR A 136 -3.41 14.81 -7.26
N LEU A 137 -2.85 13.59 -7.16
CA LEU A 137 -1.57 13.22 -7.76
C LEU A 137 -1.73 12.07 -8.77
N PRO A 138 -0.86 11.97 -9.78
CA PRO A 138 -0.87 10.87 -10.74
C PRO A 138 -0.35 9.55 -10.12
N GLY A 139 -0.43 8.45 -10.88
CA GLY A 139 0.11 7.14 -10.48
C GLY A 139 -0.82 6.28 -9.61
N LEU A 140 -2.01 6.78 -9.28
CA LEU A 140 -3.08 6.01 -8.66
C LEU A 140 -3.97 5.35 -9.71
N GLU A 141 -4.76 4.37 -9.25
CA GLU A 141 -5.73 3.65 -10.09
C GLU A 141 -6.85 4.56 -10.62
N GLN A 142 -7.14 5.66 -9.91
CA GLN A 142 -8.10 6.67 -10.34
C GLN A 142 -7.36 7.92 -10.81
N SER A 143 -7.88 8.58 -11.84
CA SER A 143 -7.27 9.79 -12.42
C SER A 143 -7.38 10.99 -11.48
N ILE A 144 -6.53 11.99 -11.69
CA ILE A 144 -6.59 13.28 -10.98
C ILE A 144 -7.99 13.89 -11.13
N GLY A 145 -8.55 14.39 -10.02
CA GLY A 145 -9.90 14.93 -9.92
C GLY A 145 -11.00 13.88 -9.70
N ALA A 146 -10.70 12.59 -9.80
CA ALA A 146 -11.68 11.54 -9.58
C ALA A 146 -11.85 11.21 -8.09
N PRO A 147 -13.05 10.73 -7.68
CA PRO A 147 -13.23 10.06 -6.39
C PRO A 147 -12.23 8.92 -6.19
N ALA A 148 -11.66 8.83 -4.99
CA ALA A 148 -10.78 7.74 -4.55
C ALA A 148 -11.57 6.45 -4.27
N ILE A 149 -12.32 6.00 -5.28
CA ILE A 149 -13.09 4.75 -5.31
C ILE A 149 -12.46 3.88 -6.39
N ASN A 150 -11.78 2.80 -6.01
CA ASN A 150 -11.04 1.96 -6.96
C ASN A 150 -11.97 1.14 -7.87
N ARG A 151 -11.42 0.54 -8.93
CA ARG A 151 -12.15 -0.21 -9.95
C ARG A 151 -13.01 -1.32 -9.37
N VAL A 152 -12.45 -2.18 -8.51
CA VAL A 152 -13.20 -3.32 -7.94
C VAL A 152 -14.39 -2.85 -7.09
N PRO A 153 -14.26 -1.90 -6.14
CA PRO A 153 -15.43 -1.32 -5.48
C PRO A 153 -16.46 -0.72 -6.44
N ARG A 154 -16.04 -0.02 -7.50
CA ARG A 154 -16.98 0.50 -8.50
C ARG A 154 -17.73 -0.62 -9.21
N GLU A 155 -17.03 -1.66 -9.66
CA GLU A 155 -17.62 -2.86 -10.28
C GLU A 155 -18.63 -3.53 -9.34
N MET A 156 -18.30 -3.66 -8.05
CA MET A 156 -19.21 -4.21 -7.04
C MET A 156 -20.46 -3.35 -6.87
N ILE A 157 -20.31 -2.03 -6.71
CA ILE A 157 -21.44 -1.10 -6.57
C ILE A 157 -22.34 -1.17 -7.81
N THR A 158 -21.76 -1.05 -9.01
CA THR A 158 -22.49 -1.10 -10.27
C THR A 158 -23.25 -2.41 -10.42
N LYS A 159 -22.58 -3.55 -10.20
CA LYS A 159 -23.20 -4.88 -10.31
C LYS A 159 -24.39 -5.04 -9.38
N GLU A 160 -24.23 -4.70 -8.10
CA GLU A 160 -25.30 -4.91 -7.12
C GLU A 160 -26.49 -3.96 -7.33
N VAL A 161 -26.24 -2.71 -7.71
CA VAL A 161 -27.30 -1.75 -8.04
C VAL A 161 -28.03 -2.15 -9.32
N GLN A 162 -27.30 -2.60 -10.36
CA GLN A 162 -27.90 -3.09 -11.60
C GLN A 162 -28.76 -4.33 -11.35
N ALA A 163 -28.30 -5.29 -10.54
CA ALA A 163 -29.09 -6.47 -10.19
C ALA A 163 -30.43 -6.10 -9.51
N VAL A 164 -30.43 -5.08 -8.64
CA VAL A 164 -31.68 -4.54 -8.07
C VAL A 164 -32.52 -3.87 -9.15
N CYS A 165 -31.94 -3.03 -10.01
CA CYS A 165 -32.69 -2.38 -11.09
C CYS A 165 -33.35 -3.41 -12.02
N GLU A 166 -32.63 -4.47 -12.42
CA GLU A 166 -33.15 -5.58 -13.23
C GLU A 166 -34.32 -6.29 -12.55
N LYS A 167 -34.18 -6.59 -11.25
CA LYS A 167 -35.25 -7.21 -10.44
C LYS A 167 -36.55 -6.39 -10.44
N TYR A 168 -36.44 -5.07 -10.47
CA TYR A 168 -37.58 -4.14 -10.51
C TYR A 168 -37.90 -3.60 -11.91
N HIS A 169 -37.29 -4.15 -12.95
CA HIS A 169 -37.47 -3.75 -14.35
C HIS A 169 -37.22 -2.26 -14.62
N TYR A 170 -36.28 -1.66 -13.88
CA TYR A 170 -35.86 -0.27 -14.05
C TYR A 170 -34.68 -0.19 -15.04
N THR A 171 -34.81 0.65 -16.07
CA THR A 171 -33.85 0.74 -17.19
C THR A 171 -33.24 2.14 -17.39
N GLU A 172 -33.64 3.10 -16.55
CA GLU A 172 -33.16 4.49 -16.57
C GLU A 172 -31.85 4.66 -15.76
N GLY A 173 -31.50 5.90 -15.39
CA GLY A 173 -30.27 6.23 -14.68
C GLY A 173 -30.40 6.16 -13.16
N VAL A 174 -29.30 5.76 -12.51
CA VAL A 174 -29.15 5.80 -11.05
C VAL A 174 -27.83 6.46 -10.70
N GLU A 175 -27.88 7.51 -9.87
CA GLU A 175 -26.70 8.06 -9.22
C GLU A 175 -26.50 7.42 -7.84
N VAL A 176 -25.28 6.94 -7.58
CA VAL A 176 -24.83 6.41 -6.29
C VAL A 176 -23.74 7.32 -5.74
N CYS A 177 -24.09 8.11 -4.72
CA CYS A 177 -23.15 8.97 -4.01
C CYS A 177 -22.65 8.24 -2.75
N ILE A 178 -21.34 7.97 -2.67
CA ILE A 178 -20.71 7.34 -1.50
C ILE A 178 -20.17 8.41 -0.55
N SER A 179 -20.49 8.32 0.74
CA SER A 179 -19.95 9.21 1.76
C SER A 179 -19.53 8.46 3.02
N VAL A 180 -18.57 9.02 3.73
CA VAL A 180 -18.01 8.46 4.96
C VAL A 180 -17.86 9.60 5.97
N PRO A 181 -18.86 9.88 6.81
CA PRO A 181 -18.73 10.87 7.87
C PRO A 181 -17.46 10.62 8.70
N ASN A 182 -16.73 11.68 9.02
CA ASN A 182 -15.38 11.64 9.63
C ASN A 182 -14.26 11.03 8.76
N GLY A 183 -14.54 10.69 7.50
CA GLY A 183 -13.54 10.12 6.60
C GLY A 183 -12.34 11.05 6.36
N ALA A 184 -12.55 12.37 6.30
CA ALA A 184 -11.46 13.34 6.19
C ALA A 184 -10.49 13.27 7.39
N VAL A 185 -11.04 13.22 8.61
CA VAL A 185 -10.26 13.15 9.85
C VAL A 185 -9.49 11.83 9.95
N VAL A 186 -10.13 10.71 9.60
CA VAL A 186 -9.45 9.40 9.61
C VAL A 186 -8.36 9.33 8.53
N ALA A 187 -8.58 9.94 7.36
CA ALA A 187 -7.63 9.93 6.27
C ALA A 187 -6.27 10.54 6.64
N GLU A 188 -6.22 11.53 7.54
CA GLU A 188 -4.97 12.11 8.05
C GLU A 188 -4.06 11.07 8.74
N LYS A 189 -4.65 9.99 9.27
CA LYS A 189 -3.93 8.88 9.91
C LYS A 189 -3.62 7.72 8.95
N THR A 190 -3.94 7.87 7.68
CA THR A 190 -3.69 6.86 6.63
C THR A 190 -2.52 7.28 5.74
N PHE A 191 -2.19 6.47 4.74
CA PHE A 191 -1.24 6.86 3.71
C PHE A 191 -1.80 7.89 2.71
N ASN A 192 -3.13 8.09 2.66
CA ASN A 192 -3.78 8.95 1.68
C ASN A 192 -3.16 10.35 1.48
N PRO A 193 -2.79 11.10 2.54
CA PRO A 193 -2.18 12.43 2.36
C PRO A 193 -0.88 12.37 1.57
N ARG A 194 -0.06 11.33 1.81
CA ARG A 194 1.20 11.10 1.07
C ARG A 194 0.95 10.63 -0.35
N LEU A 195 -0.12 9.85 -0.53
CA LEU A 195 -0.55 9.38 -1.84
C LEU A 195 -1.30 10.45 -2.64
N GLY A 196 -1.37 11.71 -2.20
CA GLY A 196 -2.09 12.74 -2.93
C GLY A 196 -3.59 12.46 -3.05
N ILE A 197 -4.20 11.94 -1.98
CA ILE A 197 -5.64 11.80 -1.84
C ILE A 197 -6.08 12.75 -0.74
N LYS A 198 -6.91 13.75 -1.08
CA LYS A 198 -7.32 14.82 -0.16
C LYS A 198 -8.81 14.76 0.15
N GLY A 199 -9.18 15.21 1.36
CA GLY A 199 -10.58 15.38 1.76
C GLY A 199 -11.30 14.12 2.24
N GLY A 200 -10.64 12.96 2.29
CA GLY A 200 -11.30 11.73 2.70
C GLY A 200 -10.49 10.45 2.54
N ILE A 201 -11.08 9.34 2.99
CA ILE A 201 -10.52 8.00 2.84
C ILE A 201 -10.75 7.46 1.42
N SER A 202 -10.04 6.40 1.08
CA SER A 202 -10.24 5.66 -0.16
C SER A 202 -11.26 4.54 0.04
N ILE A 203 -12.15 4.35 -0.92
CA ILE A 203 -13.03 3.19 -1.02
C ILE A 203 -12.31 2.15 -1.89
N LEU A 204 -11.78 1.12 -1.24
CA LEU A 204 -10.87 0.14 -1.82
C LEU A 204 -11.17 -1.26 -1.32
N GLY A 205 -10.58 -2.26 -1.98
CA GLY A 205 -10.73 -3.67 -1.66
C GLY A 205 -10.78 -4.51 -2.94
N THR A 206 -9.78 -5.36 -3.16
CA THR A 206 -9.69 -6.20 -4.36
C THR A 206 -10.45 -7.51 -4.22
N SER A 207 -10.47 -8.07 -3.01
CA SER A 207 -11.14 -9.34 -2.70
C SER A 207 -12.51 -9.14 -2.04
N GLY A 208 -12.81 -7.90 -1.61
CA GLY A 208 -13.94 -7.58 -0.74
C GLY A 208 -13.72 -7.92 0.75
N ILE A 209 -12.60 -8.57 1.09
CA ILE A 209 -12.33 -9.10 2.43
C ILE A 209 -11.03 -8.52 2.99
N VAL A 210 -11.04 -8.21 4.29
CA VAL A 210 -9.85 -7.80 5.04
C VAL A 210 -9.28 -9.02 5.74
N GLU A 211 -8.06 -9.38 5.37
CA GLU A 211 -7.29 -10.43 6.01
C GLU A 211 -6.27 -9.78 6.97
N PRO A 212 -6.33 -10.08 8.28
CA PRO A 212 -5.59 -9.31 9.26
C PRO A 212 -4.08 -9.52 9.14
N MET A 213 -3.35 -8.41 9.20
CA MET A 213 -1.90 -8.33 9.08
C MET A 213 -1.36 -9.07 7.83
N SER A 214 -2.04 -8.95 6.70
CA SER A 214 -1.60 -9.57 5.44
C SER A 214 -0.23 -9.04 4.99
N GLU A 215 0.72 -9.96 4.77
CA GLU A 215 2.02 -9.63 4.18
C GLU A 215 1.86 -9.01 2.79
N GLN A 216 0.91 -9.54 2.01
CA GLN A 216 0.59 -9.06 0.68
C GLN A 216 0.08 -7.61 0.69
N ALA A 217 -0.68 -7.21 1.71
CA ALA A 217 -1.14 -5.83 1.85
C ALA A 217 0.03 -4.85 2.08
N LEU A 218 1.01 -5.24 2.92
CA LEU A 218 2.22 -4.45 3.15
C LEU A 218 3.10 -4.35 1.89
N ILE A 219 3.24 -5.45 1.16
CA ILE A 219 3.98 -5.47 -0.11
C ILE A 219 3.26 -4.59 -1.16
N SER A 220 1.94 -4.64 -1.21
CA SER A 220 1.14 -3.83 -2.14
C SER A 220 1.23 -2.34 -1.85
N SER A 221 1.32 -1.93 -0.58
CA SER A 221 1.47 -0.50 -0.25
C SER A 221 2.80 0.08 -0.72
N ILE A 222 3.88 -0.71 -0.65
CA ILE A 222 5.20 -0.33 -1.21
C ILE A 222 5.06 -0.13 -2.72
N GLN A 223 4.41 -1.06 -3.43
CA GLN A 223 4.21 -0.96 -4.86
C GLN A 223 3.40 0.29 -5.26
N VAL A 224 2.35 0.63 -4.51
CA VAL A 224 1.55 1.84 -4.76
C VAL A 224 2.40 3.09 -4.55
N GLU A 225 3.16 3.18 -3.45
CA GLU A 225 4.04 4.31 -3.19
C GLU A 225 5.09 4.45 -4.31
N MET A 226 5.71 3.36 -4.75
CA MET A 226 6.65 3.37 -5.87
C MET A 226 6.00 3.91 -7.16
N LYS A 227 4.81 3.42 -7.53
CA LYS A 227 4.10 3.88 -8.75
C LYS A 227 3.85 5.38 -8.76
N GLN A 228 3.52 5.94 -7.61
CA GLN A 228 3.29 7.37 -7.50
C GLN A 228 4.58 8.17 -7.60
N LYS A 229 5.63 7.71 -6.92
CA LYS A 229 6.93 8.39 -6.96
C LYS A 229 7.64 8.22 -8.29
N SER A 230 7.27 7.22 -9.09
CA SER A 230 7.71 7.04 -10.46
C SER A 230 6.70 7.57 -11.49
N ALA A 231 5.65 8.28 -11.08
CA ALA A 231 4.71 8.86 -12.02
C ALA A 231 5.38 9.98 -12.83
N GLY A 232 4.94 10.18 -14.08
CA GLY A 232 5.61 11.07 -15.03
C GLY A 232 6.83 10.40 -15.66
N ASP A 233 7.87 11.19 -15.96
CA ASP A 233 9.10 10.70 -16.62
C ASP A 233 10.19 10.26 -15.62
N ARG A 234 9.84 10.10 -14.34
CA ARG A 234 10.78 9.69 -13.29
C ARG A 234 11.23 8.25 -13.50
N LYS A 235 12.55 8.05 -13.66
CA LYS A 235 13.16 6.73 -13.91
C LYS A 235 14.04 6.23 -12.78
N TYR A 236 14.32 7.08 -11.80
CA TYR A 236 15.16 6.76 -10.65
C TYR A 236 14.38 6.97 -9.35
N LEU A 237 14.50 6.04 -8.41
CA LEU A 237 13.87 6.14 -7.09
C LEU A 237 14.88 6.02 -5.95
N LEU A 238 14.67 6.84 -4.93
CA LEU A 238 15.34 6.76 -3.64
C LEU A 238 14.54 5.85 -2.70
N ILE A 239 15.19 4.92 -2.02
CA ILE A 239 14.54 3.91 -1.18
C ILE A 239 15.16 3.88 0.22
N ALA A 240 14.32 3.85 1.26
CA ALA A 240 14.76 3.68 2.65
C ALA A 240 14.02 2.52 3.34
N PRO A 241 14.73 1.58 3.99
CA PRO A 241 14.10 0.48 4.73
C PRO A 241 13.34 0.90 6.00
N GLY A 242 13.48 2.13 6.48
CA GLY A 242 12.89 2.54 7.76
C GLY A 242 13.03 4.02 8.04
N ASN A 243 12.40 4.46 9.14
CA ASN A 243 12.37 5.88 9.51
C ASN A 243 13.77 6.45 9.77
N TYR A 244 14.69 5.64 10.32
CA TYR A 244 16.08 6.07 10.47
C TYR A 244 16.73 6.41 9.13
N GLY A 245 16.41 5.66 8.06
CA GLY A 245 16.97 5.92 6.73
C GLY A 245 16.43 7.22 6.14
N LEU A 246 15.13 7.49 6.36
CA LEU A 246 14.50 8.75 5.99
C LEU A 246 15.12 9.95 6.73
N GLN A 247 15.40 9.81 8.03
CA GLN A 247 16.06 10.86 8.82
C GLN A 247 17.51 11.07 8.38
N TYR A 248 18.23 9.98 8.11
CA TYR A 248 19.60 10.05 7.62
C TYR A 248 19.68 10.75 6.25
N LEU A 249 18.70 10.49 5.37
CA LEU A 249 18.56 11.17 4.09
C LEU A 249 18.45 12.69 4.24
N SER A 250 17.44 13.17 4.98
CA SER A 250 17.22 14.62 5.18
C SER A 250 18.40 15.33 5.85
N GLY A 251 19.20 14.62 6.67
CA GLY A 251 20.32 15.22 7.38
C GLY A 251 21.65 15.25 6.60
N ASN A 252 21.81 14.40 5.58
CA ASN A 252 23.12 14.16 4.94
C ASN A 252 23.09 14.33 3.41
N PHE A 253 21.90 14.41 2.80
CA PHE A 253 21.72 14.58 1.37
C PHE A 253 20.76 15.73 1.07
N THR A 254 20.71 16.17 -0.19
CA THR A 254 19.82 17.24 -0.67
C THR A 254 18.38 16.78 -0.91
N PHE A 255 17.99 15.64 -0.33
CA PHE A 255 16.70 15.00 -0.53
C PHE A 255 15.90 15.01 0.77
N GLU A 256 14.62 15.32 0.66
CA GLU A 256 13.67 15.26 1.76
C GLU A 256 13.18 13.83 2.01
N ALA A 257 12.74 13.55 3.24
CA ALA A 257 12.22 12.24 3.63
C ALA A 257 11.03 11.80 2.76
N GLU A 258 10.20 12.76 2.36
CA GLU A 258 9.03 12.59 1.50
C GLU A 258 9.40 12.23 0.06
N GLU A 259 10.67 12.30 -0.35
CA GLU A 259 11.12 11.90 -1.68
C GLU A 259 11.43 10.40 -1.74
N ALA A 260 11.84 9.77 -0.63
CA ALA A 260 12.19 8.35 -0.59
C ALA A 260 10.99 7.41 -0.39
N VAL A 261 10.95 6.29 -1.10
CA VAL A 261 9.99 5.20 -0.86
C VAL A 261 10.40 4.40 0.37
N LYS A 262 9.44 4.10 1.25
CA LYS A 262 9.71 3.26 2.41
C LYS A 262 9.47 1.77 2.11
N CYS A 263 10.53 0.97 1.95
CA CYS A 263 10.40 -0.46 1.63
C CYS A 263 10.30 -1.41 2.84
N SER A 264 10.41 -0.90 4.07
CA SER A 264 10.36 -1.69 5.30
C SER A 264 11.41 -2.83 5.33
N ASN A 265 11.00 -4.10 5.22
CA ASN A 265 11.91 -5.24 5.18
C ASN A 265 12.00 -5.91 3.81
N TYR A 266 11.20 -5.46 2.84
CA TYR A 266 10.99 -6.14 1.56
C TYR A 266 11.93 -5.62 0.47
N VAL A 267 13.25 -5.78 0.68
CA VAL A 267 14.27 -5.30 -0.25
C VAL A 267 14.14 -6.00 -1.60
N GLY A 268 14.00 -7.33 -1.60
CA GLY A 268 13.87 -8.13 -2.83
C GLY A 268 12.63 -7.75 -3.66
N GLN A 269 11.45 -7.66 -3.02
CA GLN A 269 10.22 -7.28 -3.70
C GLN A 269 10.29 -5.85 -4.25
N THR A 270 10.96 -4.94 -3.56
CA THR A 270 11.17 -3.56 -4.04
C THR A 270 12.00 -3.54 -5.32
N ILE A 271 13.04 -4.37 -5.41
CA ILE A 271 13.83 -4.53 -6.64
C ILE A 271 12.96 -5.12 -7.76
N ASP A 272 12.19 -6.17 -7.47
CA ASP A 272 11.31 -6.78 -8.47
C ASP A 272 10.26 -5.80 -9.01
N PHE A 273 9.72 -4.94 -8.13
CA PHE A 273 8.81 -3.87 -8.53
C PHE A 273 9.49 -2.84 -9.41
N ALA A 274 10.67 -2.38 -9.05
CA ALA A 274 11.43 -1.42 -9.85
C ALA A 274 11.70 -1.95 -11.27
N VAL A 275 12.12 -3.21 -11.38
CA VAL A 275 12.32 -3.89 -12.68
C VAL A 275 11.01 -3.96 -13.47
N ASN A 276 9.93 -4.41 -12.85
CA ASN A 276 8.63 -4.56 -13.52
C ASN A 276 8.01 -3.22 -13.94
N MET A 277 8.33 -2.13 -13.26
CA MET A 277 7.92 -0.77 -13.61
C MET A 277 8.78 -0.16 -14.74
N GLY A 278 9.86 -0.82 -15.14
CA GLY A 278 10.79 -0.28 -16.14
C GLY A 278 11.60 0.91 -15.64
N LEU A 279 11.86 1.00 -14.33
CA LEU A 279 12.78 1.98 -13.78
C LEU A 279 14.21 1.73 -14.29
N LYS A 280 15.00 2.79 -14.39
CA LYS A 280 16.41 2.71 -14.78
C LYS A 280 17.31 2.41 -13.59
N GLY A 281 17.01 2.99 -12.43
CA GLY A 281 17.80 2.70 -11.24
C GLY A 281 17.13 2.99 -9.91
N VAL A 282 17.67 2.40 -8.85
CA VAL A 282 17.25 2.65 -7.47
C VAL A 282 18.46 2.83 -6.55
N LEU A 283 18.35 3.77 -5.63
CA LEU A 283 19.36 4.01 -4.60
C LEU A 283 18.78 3.69 -3.23
N PHE A 284 19.36 2.71 -2.55
CA PHE A 284 19.04 2.42 -1.15
C PHE A 284 19.87 3.29 -0.21
N VAL A 285 19.22 3.90 0.78
CA VAL A 285 19.92 4.48 1.94
C VAL A 285 19.48 3.74 3.18
N ALA A 286 20.39 2.92 3.70
CA ALA A 286 20.02 1.82 4.56
C ALA A 286 20.92 1.65 5.79
N HIS A 287 20.27 1.46 6.92
CA HIS A 287 20.95 1.13 8.16
C HIS A 287 21.61 -0.25 8.04
N ILE A 288 22.88 -0.34 8.41
CA ILE A 288 23.68 -1.57 8.37
C ILE A 288 23.05 -2.73 9.14
N GLY A 289 22.35 -2.45 10.24
CA GLY A 289 21.60 -3.46 11.01
C GLY A 289 20.52 -4.19 10.20
N LYS A 290 20.11 -3.67 9.05
CA LYS A 290 19.28 -4.39 8.06
C LYS A 290 20.10 -4.90 6.89
N PHE A 291 20.93 -4.04 6.30
CA PHE A 291 21.60 -4.34 5.03
C PHE A 291 22.78 -5.30 5.16
N ILE A 292 23.31 -5.53 6.36
CA ILE A 292 24.26 -6.62 6.57
C ILE A 292 23.65 -7.99 6.24
N LYS A 293 22.32 -8.15 6.36
CA LYS A 293 21.62 -9.37 5.94
C LYS A 293 21.60 -9.53 4.42
N VAL A 294 21.48 -8.42 3.68
CA VAL A 294 21.56 -8.40 2.22
C VAL A 294 22.95 -8.85 1.75
N ALA A 295 24.02 -8.54 2.51
CA ALA A 295 25.36 -9.06 2.26
C ALA A 295 25.46 -10.60 2.36
N GLY A 296 24.48 -11.25 3.00
CA GLY A 296 24.32 -12.71 3.03
C GLY A 296 23.27 -13.25 2.05
N GLY A 297 22.73 -12.43 1.15
CA GLY A 297 21.68 -12.81 0.20
C GLY A 297 20.26 -12.83 0.79
N ILE A 298 20.08 -12.35 2.03
CA ILE A 298 18.79 -12.32 2.71
C ILE A 298 18.03 -11.06 2.27
N MET A 299 17.08 -11.23 1.35
CA MET A 299 16.34 -10.13 0.73
C MET A 299 15.10 -9.66 1.52
N ASN A 300 14.72 -10.37 2.57
CA ASN A 300 13.76 -9.88 3.57
C ASN A 300 14.50 -9.63 4.90
N THR A 301 14.62 -8.36 5.30
CA THR A 301 15.50 -7.99 6.43
C THR A 301 14.86 -8.21 7.81
N HIS A 302 13.64 -8.75 7.88
CA HIS A 302 12.96 -9.00 9.15
C HIS A 302 13.68 -10.11 9.95
N SER A 303 13.89 -9.93 11.27
CA SER A 303 14.62 -10.89 12.11
C SER A 303 13.99 -12.29 12.16
N ARG A 304 12.66 -12.36 12.03
CA ARG A 304 11.91 -13.62 11.90
C ARG A 304 12.24 -14.43 10.65
N GLU A 305 12.68 -13.78 9.57
CA GLU A 305 13.09 -14.48 8.34
C GLU A 305 14.51 -15.00 8.48
N ALA A 306 15.41 -14.12 8.92
CA ALA A 306 16.75 -14.46 9.34
C ALA A 306 17.34 -13.29 10.14
N ASP A 307 18.17 -13.59 11.15
CA ASP A 307 19.03 -12.58 11.78
C ASP A 307 20.38 -12.52 11.06
N ALA A 308 21.28 -13.49 11.32
CA ALA A 308 22.58 -13.66 10.68
C ALA A 308 23.52 -12.42 10.70
N ARG A 309 23.18 -11.35 11.44
CA ARG A 309 23.92 -10.07 11.38
C ARG A 309 25.34 -10.24 11.87
N MET A 310 25.53 -10.87 13.04
CA MET A 310 26.84 -11.04 13.64
C MET A 310 27.66 -12.11 12.93
N GLU A 311 27.02 -13.18 12.46
CA GLU A 311 27.65 -14.25 11.71
C GLU A 311 28.22 -13.74 10.39
N ILE A 312 27.46 -12.92 9.66
CA ILE A 312 27.94 -12.28 8.43
C ILE A 312 29.06 -11.29 8.73
N MET A 313 28.93 -10.47 9.78
CA MET A 313 29.96 -9.50 10.16
C MET A 313 31.28 -10.21 10.53
N ALA A 314 31.22 -11.21 11.41
CA ALA A 314 32.37 -11.99 11.85
C ALA A 314 33.04 -12.72 10.69
N ALA A 315 32.26 -13.32 9.79
CA ALA A 315 32.81 -13.97 8.60
C ALA A 315 33.52 -12.97 7.66
N CYS A 316 32.99 -11.75 7.51
CA CYS A 316 33.65 -10.71 6.72
C CYS A 316 34.91 -10.18 7.44
N ALA A 317 34.89 -10.05 8.76
CA ALA A 317 36.04 -9.63 9.56
C ALA A 317 37.19 -10.65 9.48
N LEU A 318 36.90 -11.94 9.63
CA LEU A 318 37.88 -13.02 9.44
C LEU A 318 38.47 -12.98 8.02
N ARG A 319 37.64 -12.79 7.00
CA ARG A 319 38.10 -12.65 5.61
C ARG A 319 39.00 -11.42 5.41
N ALA A 320 38.77 -10.34 6.17
CA ALA A 320 39.61 -9.15 6.16
C ALA A 320 40.95 -9.32 6.90
N GLY A 321 41.14 -10.42 7.63
CA GLY A 321 42.35 -10.71 8.39
C GLY A 321 42.20 -10.61 9.90
N ALA A 322 41.00 -10.32 10.42
CA ALA A 322 40.75 -10.34 11.86
C ALA A 322 41.00 -11.73 12.45
N ASP A 323 41.39 -11.77 13.72
CA ASP A 323 41.64 -13.01 14.43
C ASP A 323 40.35 -13.64 14.99
N ALA A 324 40.49 -14.86 15.50
CA ALA A 324 39.37 -15.60 16.09
C ALA A 324 38.81 -14.90 17.34
N ASP A 325 39.63 -14.17 18.10
CA ASP A 325 39.17 -13.41 19.27
C ASP A 325 38.21 -12.30 18.87
N THR A 326 38.60 -11.48 17.89
CA THR A 326 37.75 -10.42 17.32
C THR A 326 36.44 -11.01 16.79
N ALA A 327 36.51 -12.11 16.03
CA ALA A 327 35.32 -12.76 15.50
C ALA A 327 34.38 -13.27 16.61
N ASN A 328 34.92 -13.89 17.67
CA ASN A 328 34.14 -14.35 18.81
C ASN A 328 33.47 -13.18 19.55
N ARG A 329 34.18 -12.06 19.74
CA ARG A 329 33.61 -10.85 20.34
C ARG A 329 32.45 -10.31 19.50
N ILE A 330 32.58 -10.27 18.17
CA ILE A 330 31.50 -9.87 17.26
C ILE A 330 30.30 -10.82 17.37
N LEU A 331 30.53 -12.14 17.40
CA LEU A 331 29.46 -13.14 17.45
C LEU A 331 28.58 -13.05 18.70
N VAL A 332 29.13 -12.58 19.82
CA VAL A 332 28.37 -12.40 21.07
C VAL A 332 27.76 -11.00 21.23
N ALA A 333 28.01 -10.09 20.30
CA ALA A 333 27.45 -8.75 20.34
C ALA A 333 25.92 -8.79 20.13
N VAL A 334 25.20 -8.02 20.93
CA VAL A 334 23.73 -7.98 20.91
C VAL A 334 23.22 -7.12 19.75
N THR A 335 23.97 -6.06 19.43
CA THR A 335 23.57 -5.09 18.42
C THR A 335 24.61 -4.97 17.32
N THR A 336 24.17 -4.52 16.15
CA THR A 336 25.08 -4.27 15.03
C THR A 336 26.06 -3.14 15.32
N ASP A 337 25.66 -2.11 16.06
CA ASP A 337 26.56 -1.02 16.46
C ASP A 337 27.63 -1.48 17.46
N GLU A 338 27.30 -2.42 18.36
CA GLU A 338 28.29 -3.05 19.25
C GLU A 338 29.30 -3.88 18.44
N GLY A 339 28.84 -4.71 17.50
CA GLY A 339 29.71 -5.47 16.61
C GLY A 339 30.64 -4.55 15.78
N LEU A 340 30.11 -3.41 15.30
CA LEU A 340 30.90 -2.39 14.60
C LEU A 340 31.90 -1.72 15.53
N SER A 341 31.54 -1.44 16.78
CA SER A 341 32.46 -0.84 17.76
C SER A 341 33.66 -1.74 18.02
N ILE A 342 33.43 -3.05 18.17
CA ILE A 342 34.51 -4.05 18.29
C ILE A 342 35.40 -4.01 17.04
N LEU A 343 34.80 -4.04 15.86
CA LEU A 343 35.54 -4.04 14.60
C LEU A 343 36.38 -2.76 14.42
N LYS A 344 35.88 -1.61 14.89
CA LYS A 344 36.53 -0.30 14.79
C LYS A 344 37.80 -0.19 15.63
N GLU A 345 37.95 -1.03 16.65
CA GLU A 345 39.18 -1.14 17.46
C GLU A 345 40.31 -1.90 16.72
N THR A 346 40.02 -2.47 15.54
CA THR A 346 40.96 -3.29 14.78
C THR A 346 41.46 -2.59 13.52
N PRO A 347 42.63 -2.95 12.98
CA PRO A 347 43.10 -2.44 11.68
C PRO A 347 42.25 -2.95 10.50
N TYR A 348 41.35 -3.91 10.73
CA TYR A 348 40.56 -4.58 9.69
C TYR A 348 39.22 -3.89 9.40
N TRP A 349 38.88 -2.80 10.10
CA TRP A 349 37.63 -2.05 9.94
C TRP A 349 37.32 -1.71 8.47
N ALA A 350 38.23 -0.99 7.81
CA ALA A 350 38.01 -0.51 6.46
C ALA A 350 37.84 -1.67 5.46
N GLN A 351 38.72 -2.67 5.54
CA GLN A 351 38.68 -3.85 4.68
C GLN A 351 37.41 -4.69 4.90
N THR A 352 36.94 -4.81 6.14
CA THR A 352 35.71 -5.54 6.47
C THR A 352 34.49 -4.81 5.92
N MET A 353 34.41 -3.49 6.09
CA MET A 353 33.31 -2.69 5.53
C MET A 353 33.29 -2.71 4.00
N GLN A 354 34.47 -2.71 3.38
CA GLN A 354 34.59 -2.91 1.93
C GLN A 354 34.00 -4.26 1.51
N ILE A 355 34.41 -5.37 2.14
CA ILE A 355 33.89 -6.72 1.84
C ILE A 355 32.37 -6.80 2.02
N ILE A 356 31.84 -6.20 3.10
CA ILE A 356 30.39 -6.17 3.35
C ILE A 356 29.69 -5.41 2.21
N THR A 357 30.22 -4.25 1.82
CA THR A 357 29.62 -3.40 0.78
C THR A 357 29.65 -4.09 -0.59
N GLU A 358 30.76 -4.72 -0.96
CA GLU A 358 30.91 -5.52 -2.18
C GLU A 358 29.90 -6.68 -2.22
N LYS A 359 29.68 -7.35 -1.08
CA LYS A 359 28.66 -8.40 -0.97
C LYS A 359 27.24 -7.88 -1.10
N VAL A 360 26.92 -6.73 -0.48
CA VAL A 360 25.61 -6.08 -0.66
C VAL A 360 25.39 -5.79 -2.15
N GLU A 361 26.36 -5.16 -2.80
CA GLU A 361 26.31 -4.85 -4.23
C GLU A 361 26.10 -6.10 -5.09
N TYR A 362 26.86 -7.17 -4.82
CA TYR A 362 26.72 -8.45 -5.52
C TYR A 362 25.28 -8.98 -5.44
N TYR A 363 24.70 -9.05 -4.24
CA TYR A 363 23.37 -9.63 -4.06
C TYR A 363 22.25 -8.75 -4.59
N LEU A 364 22.37 -7.42 -4.48
CA LEU A 364 21.42 -6.48 -5.09
C LEU A 364 21.40 -6.66 -6.61
N ASN A 365 22.57 -6.67 -7.26
CA ASN A 365 22.69 -6.89 -8.69
C ASN A 365 22.24 -8.29 -9.12
N HIS A 366 22.53 -9.31 -8.30
CA HIS A 366 22.08 -10.67 -8.56
C HIS A 366 20.55 -10.77 -8.58
N ARG A 367 19.85 -10.08 -7.67
CA ARG A 367 18.38 -10.02 -7.68
C ARG A 367 17.85 -9.29 -8.91
N ALA A 368 18.51 -8.21 -9.31
CA ALA A 368 18.13 -7.39 -10.47
C ALA A 368 18.38 -8.07 -11.82
N GLN A 369 19.35 -8.99 -11.88
CA GLN A 369 19.79 -9.67 -13.10
C GLN A 369 20.17 -8.68 -14.23
N GLY A 370 20.83 -7.58 -13.89
CA GLY A 370 21.28 -6.55 -14.83
C GLY A 370 20.18 -5.70 -15.47
N ARG A 371 18.93 -5.82 -15.01
CA ARG A 371 17.78 -5.07 -15.53
C ARG A 371 17.54 -3.72 -14.85
N LEU A 372 18.35 -3.38 -13.84
CA LEU A 372 18.20 -2.19 -13.02
C LEU A 372 19.58 -1.78 -12.49
N GLU A 373 19.91 -0.49 -12.57
CA GLU A 373 21.07 0.07 -11.88
C GLU A 373 20.75 0.17 -10.38
N ILE A 374 21.56 -0.44 -9.51
CA ILE A 374 21.26 -0.47 -8.07
C ILE A 374 22.48 0.00 -7.28
N GLY A 375 22.23 0.95 -6.37
CA GLY A 375 23.21 1.41 -5.40
C GLY A 375 22.71 1.29 -3.96
N ALA A 376 23.64 1.27 -3.01
CA ALA A 376 23.34 1.37 -1.59
C ALA A 376 24.38 2.22 -0.84
N VAL A 377 23.88 3.14 -0.03
CA VAL A 377 24.64 3.81 1.04
C VAL A 377 24.35 3.07 2.35
N LEU A 378 25.39 2.55 2.97
CA LEU A 378 25.33 1.90 4.28
C LEU A 378 25.72 2.88 5.36
N TYR A 379 24.91 2.98 6.41
CA TYR A 379 25.21 3.85 7.55
C TYR A 379 24.83 3.17 8.87
N SER A 380 25.36 3.70 9.98
CA SER A 380 24.81 3.45 11.31
C SER A 380 24.62 4.74 12.09
N ASN A 381 23.74 4.71 13.09
CA ASN A 381 23.48 5.88 13.91
C ASN A 381 24.72 6.30 14.73
N ALA A 382 25.53 5.33 15.18
CA ALA A 382 26.70 5.59 16.03
C ALA A 382 27.96 6.01 15.25
N HIS A 383 28.04 5.64 13.96
CA HIS A 383 29.28 5.79 13.18
C HIS A 383 29.10 6.59 11.88
N GLY A 384 27.88 7.02 11.57
CA GLY A 384 27.59 7.75 10.33
C GLY A 384 27.68 6.83 9.13
N GLU A 385 28.20 7.34 8.02
CA GLU A 385 28.38 6.55 6.81
C GLU A 385 29.46 5.48 7.00
N LEU A 386 29.17 4.27 6.53
CA LEU A 386 30.05 3.11 6.66
C LEU A 386 30.60 2.62 5.33
N GLY A 387 29.91 2.89 4.22
CA GLY A 387 30.33 2.47 2.88
C GLY A 387 29.28 2.76 1.81
N ARG A 388 29.74 2.81 0.56
CA ARG A 388 28.92 3.03 -0.65
C ARG A 388 29.24 1.97 -1.69
N THR A 389 28.23 1.45 -2.38
CA THR A 389 28.43 0.59 -3.56
C THR A 389 28.89 1.41 -4.77
N SER A 390 29.39 0.77 -5.82
CA SER A 390 30.08 1.46 -6.93
C SER A 390 29.20 2.47 -7.69
N LEU A 391 27.89 2.23 -7.80
CA LEU A 391 26.97 3.08 -8.57
C LEU A 391 26.35 4.25 -7.78
N VAL A 392 26.72 4.48 -6.52
CA VAL A 392 26.06 5.50 -5.68
C VAL A 392 26.16 6.90 -6.26
N GLU A 393 27.36 7.34 -6.67
CA GLU A 393 27.55 8.71 -7.18
C GLU A 393 26.74 8.96 -8.45
N GLN A 394 26.80 8.04 -9.41
CA GLN A 394 26.00 8.10 -10.64
C GLN A 394 24.49 8.19 -10.32
N LEU A 395 24.00 7.37 -9.39
CA LEU A 395 22.58 7.37 -9.04
C LEU A 395 22.16 8.65 -8.31
N LEU A 396 23.03 9.22 -7.47
CA LEU A 396 22.79 10.51 -6.83
C LEU A 396 22.67 11.63 -7.86
N GLU A 397 23.57 11.68 -8.85
CA GLU A 397 23.52 12.64 -9.96
C GLU A 397 22.20 12.51 -10.75
N GLN A 398 21.83 11.28 -11.13
CA GLN A 398 20.58 11.03 -11.86
C GLN A 398 19.33 11.44 -11.07
N LEU A 399 19.33 11.18 -9.75
CA LEU A 399 18.24 11.61 -8.86
C LEU A 399 18.17 13.13 -8.73
N GLN A 400 19.31 13.83 -8.64
CA GLN A 400 19.37 15.28 -8.59
C GLN A 400 18.93 15.93 -9.90
N GLU A 401 19.41 15.43 -11.04
CA GLU A 401 18.96 15.91 -12.37
C GLU A 401 17.46 15.72 -12.58
N GLN A 402 16.90 14.61 -12.09
CA GLN A 402 15.45 14.36 -12.15
C GLN A 402 14.68 15.36 -11.28
N LYS A 403 15.19 15.70 -10.09
CA LYS A 403 14.60 16.68 -9.18
C LYS A 403 14.61 18.09 -9.77
N SER A 404 15.73 18.54 -10.33
CA SER A 404 15.86 19.89 -10.90
C SER A 404 15.03 20.14 -12.16
N LYS A 405 14.51 19.10 -12.82
CA LYS A 405 13.60 19.25 -13.97
C LYS A 405 12.14 19.52 -13.56
N GLU A 406 11.83 19.38 -12.27
CA GLU A 406 10.48 19.54 -11.74
C GLU A 406 10.27 20.86 -10.99
N GLU A 407 11.37 21.50 -10.56
CA GLU A 407 11.43 22.87 -10.04
C GLU A 407 11.51 23.88 -11.20
#